data_AF-E0UBC2-F1
#
_entry.id   AF-E0UBC2-F1
#
_cell.length_a   1.000
_cell.length_b   1.000
_cell.length_c   1.000
_cell.angle_alpha   90.00
_cell.angle_beta   90.00
_cell.angle_gamma   90.00
#
_symmetry.space_group_name_H-M   'P 1'
#
loop_
_entity.id
_entity.type
_entity.pdbx_description
1 polymer ?
#
loop_
_entity_poly.entity_id
_entity_poly.type
_entity_poly.pdbx_seq_one_letter_code
_entity_poly.pdbx_strand_id
1 'polypeptide(L)'
;MFNRSNRLKDCAFGFSASVLLLLCATLPQRANAQITNPNVLIKGLGGPAGYGYATSKLNHDLEPGEHTPDPLTLPFPLFGSRMFFFVNPNGTVTIAPFRSYTPEPFPVSNYNYPIIAPYWADVDTRCEDCGTVYVGYPNEKTIVVTWDQVGYYNQHSDKTNTFQVVLRDRRQDFKGGYLDIEFRYAGLNWTTGDASGGSNGLGGTPALAGFDAGDGINLWVLPGSFSSSILNLVNGSNLIDPVPGIWSYSMRQTPQVVPEPFTIFGVSTALGFGSFFKRTVSKKQEKKSKISTPV
;
A
#
# COMPACT_ATOMS: atom_id res chain seq x y z
N MET A 1 -88.40 20.24 -3.03
CA MET A 1 -88.85 18.85 -3.31
C MET A 1 -88.35 17.94 -2.19
N PHE A 2 -89.03 16.82 -1.91
CA PHE A 2 -88.49 15.70 -1.11
C PHE A 2 -87.37 14.98 -1.93
N ASN A 3 -86.48 14.12 -1.45
CA ASN A 3 -86.25 13.29 -0.24
C ASN A 3 -84.73 13.33 0.09
N ARG A 4 -84.09 12.82 1.17
CA ARG A 4 -84.35 12.21 2.51
C ARG A 4 -82.99 12.34 3.29
N SER A 5 -82.74 11.93 4.55
CA SER A 5 -83.45 11.09 5.53
C SER A 5 -83.08 11.49 6.99
N ASN A 6 -83.49 10.66 7.96
CA ASN A 6 -83.03 10.60 9.37
C ASN A 6 -81.90 9.54 9.52
N ARG A 7 -81.20 9.29 10.64
CA ARG A 7 -80.81 9.98 11.92
C ARG A 7 -79.80 9.02 12.61
N LEU A 8 -79.02 9.47 13.59
CA LEU A 8 -78.21 8.59 14.43
C LEU A 8 -79.06 7.64 15.31
N LYS A 9 -78.64 6.37 15.35
CA LYS A 9 -78.75 5.31 16.40
C LYS A 9 -78.34 3.98 15.74
N ASP A 10 -77.68 3.01 16.38
CA ASP A 10 -77.49 2.73 17.81
C ASP A 10 -76.01 2.48 18.21
N CYS A 11 -75.77 2.18 19.49
CA CYS A 11 -74.47 1.81 20.07
C CYS A 11 -74.27 0.28 20.08
N ALA A 12 -73.02 -0.21 19.95
CA ALA A 12 -72.42 -1.24 20.84
C ALA A 12 -71.01 -1.70 20.40
N PHE A 13 -70.10 -1.82 21.38
CA PHE A 13 -69.02 -2.80 21.54
C PHE A 13 -68.23 -3.34 20.32
N GLY A 14 -66.91 -3.08 20.32
CA GLY A 14 -65.93 -3.81 19.51
C GLY A 14 -64.49 -3.31 19.74
N PHE A 15 -63.70 -4.01 20.55
CA PHE A 15 -62.27 -3.70 20.76
C PHE A 15 -61.43 -4.23 19.57
N SER A 16 -60.62 -3.37 18.95
CA SER A 16 -59.35 -3.78 18.33
C SER A 16 -58.44 -2.57 18.14
N ALA A 17 -57.13 -2.76 18.25
CA ALA A 17 -56.14 -1.69 18.11
C ALA A 17 -55.48 -1.73 16.73
N SER A 18 -55.45 -0.60 16.01
CA SER A 18 -54.48 -0.30 14.93
C SER A 18 -54.66 1.13 14.38
N VAL A 19 -53.83 2.07 14.83
CA VAL A 19 -53.48 3.28 14.07
C VAL A 19 -52.00 3.55 14.28
N LEU A 20 -51.15 2.79 13.56
CA LEU A 20 -49.71 3.05 13.51
C LEU A 20 -49.42 3.97 12.32
N LEU A 21 -49.10 5.23 12.60
CA LEU A 21 -48.71 6.21 11.59
C LEU A 21 -47.31 5.90 11.05
N LEU A 22 -47.25 5.18 9.92
CA LEU A 22 -46.08 5.14 9.05
C LEU A 22 -46.30 6.07 7.85
N LEU A 23 -45.39 7.04 7.70
CA LEU A 23 -44.92 7.62 6.44
C LEU A 23 -43.70 8.48 6.80
N CYS A 24 -42.55 7.83 6.97
CA CYS A 24 -41.54 7.67 5.91
C CYS A 24 -40.64 8.91 5.83
N ALA A 25 -39.64 8.97 6.72
CA ALA A 25 -38.48 9.81 6.49
C ALA A 25 -37.67 9.20 5.35
N THR A 26 -37.42 9.97 4.30
CA THR A 26 -36.54 9.60 3.20
C THR A 26 -35.09 9.63 3.67
N LEU A 27 -34.65 8.53 4.31
CA LEU A 27 -33.23 8.25 4.49
C LEU A 27 -32.56 8.27 3.11
N PRO A 28 -31.38 8.91 2.93
CA PRO A 28 -30.61 8.76 1.70
C PRO A 28 -30.30 7.27 1.53
N GLN A 29 -30.77 6.72 0.41
CA GLN A 29 -30.80 5.29 0.17
C GLN A 29 -29.39 4.79 -0.21
N ARG A 30 -28.57 4.51 0.81
CA ARG A 30 -27.19 3.99 0.66
C ARG A 30 -27.15 2.87 -0.39
N ALA A 31 -26.56 3.17 -1.53
CA ALA A 31 -26.54 2.28 -2.69
C ALA A 31 -25.54 1.13 -2.46
N ASN A 32 -26.02 -0.10 -2.73
CA ASN A 32 -25.30 -1.37 -2.61
C ASN A 32 -24.76 -1.74 -1.22
N ALA A 33 -24.91 -3.02 -0.88
CA ALA A 33 -24.24 -3.63 0.25
C ALA A 33 -22.77 -3.88 -0.11
N GLN A 34 -21.95 -2.83 -0.01
CA GLN A 34 -20.50 -2.93 -0.21
C GLN A 34 -19.91 -4.00 0.71
N ILE A 35 -18.98 -4.82 0.20
CA ILE A 35 -18.21 -5.74 1.05
C ILE A 35 -17.25 -4.90 1.87
N THR A 36 -17.68 -4.53 3.07
CA THR A 36 -16.93 -3.67 3.99
C THR A 36 -16.69 -4.38 5.32
N ASN A 37 -15.42 -4.53 5.70
CA ASN A 37 -14.97 -4.82 7.06
C ASN A 37 -14.44 -3.52 7.71
N PRO A 38 -15.31 -2.59 8.16
CA PRO A 38 -14.89 -1.31 8.72
C PRO A 38 -14.17 -1.43 10.08
N ASN A 39 -14.03 -2.64 10.62
CA ASN A 39 -13.29 -2.95 11.83
C ASN A 39 -11.80 -3.25 11.55
N VAL A 40 -11.40 -3.42 10.29
CA VAL A 40 -10.00 -3.63 9.90
C VAL A 40 -9.17 -2.35 9.96
N LEU A 41 -9.83 -1.18 9.96
CA LEU A 41 -9.18 0.13 9.91
C LEU A 41 -8.80 0.64 11.31
N ILE A 42 -7.67 1.33 11.41
CA ILE A 42 -7.32 2.07 12.62
C ILE A 42 -8.19 3.33 12.69
N LYS A 43 -8.88 3.51 13.81
CA LYS A 43 -9.79 4.61 14.13
C LYS A 43 -9.42 5.25 15.47
N GLY A 44 -10.07 6.37 15.80
CA GLY A 44 -9.82 7.11 17.04
C GLY A 44 -8.64 8.09 16.94
N LEU A 45 -8.21 8.43 15.72
CA LEU A 45 -7.05 9.27 15.43
C LEU A 45 -7.33 10.78 15.46
N GLY A 46 -8.48 11.16 16.01
CA GLY A 46 -9.03 12.52 15.95
C GLY A 46 -9.75 12.83 14.63
N GLY A 47 -10.18 14.09 14.50
CA GLY A 47 -10.96 14.57 13.36
C GLY A 47 -12.41 14.04 13.29
N PRO A 48 -13.25 14.60 12.41
CA PRO A 48 -14.68 14.26 12.35
C PRO A 48 -14.95 12.82 11.89
N ALA A 49 -14.10 12.26 11.04
CA ALA A 49 -14.19 10.87 10.58
C ALA A 49 -13.46 9.87 11.50
N GLY A 50 -12.73 10.33 12.52
CA GLY A 50 -11.93 9.47 13.40
C GLY A 50 -10.63 8.91 12.79
N TYR A 51 -10.25 9.34 11.58
CA TYR A 51 -9.03 8.95 10.87
C TYR A 51 -7.91 10.00 10.92
N GLY A 52 -8.08 11.06 11.72
CA GLY A 52 -7.18 12.21 11.76
C GLY A 52 -7.72 13.36 10.91
N TYR A 53 -6.82 14.18 10.39
CA TYR A 53 -7.18 15.39 9.67
C TYR A 53 -7.33 15.10 8.18
N ALA A 54 -8.41 15.59 7.58
CA ALA A 54 -8.57 15.55 6.13
C ALA A 54 -7.44 16.35 5.47
N THR A 55 -6.88 15.85 4.38
CA THR A 55 -5.87 16.56 3.57
C THR A 55 -6.58 17.63 2.72
N SER A 56 -7.02 18.70 3.37
CA SER A 56 -7.96 19.72 2.83
C SER A 56 -7.49 20.51 1.60
N LYS A 57 -6.27 20.24 1.10
CA LYS A 57 -5.72 20.79 -0.15
C LYS A 57 -5.61 19.77 -1.30
N LEU A 58 -6.06 18.53 -1.10
CA LEU A 58 -6.18 17.53 -2.15
C LEU A 58 -7.54 17.58 -2.87
N ASN A 59 -8.49 18.38 -2.36
CA ASN A 59 -9.87 18.49 -2.83
C ASN A 59 -10.12 19.86 -3.50
N HIS A 60 -9.27 20.33 -4.42
CA HIS A 60 -9.45 21.67 -5.03
C HIS A 60 -9.09 21.74 -6.54
N ASP A 61 -10.15 21.85 -7.34
CA ASP A 61 -10.33 22.79 -8.46
C ASP A 61 -9.39 22.80 -9.68
N LEU A 62 -8.50 21.83 -9.91
CA LEU A 62 -7.70 21.77 -11.15
C LEU A 62 -7.72 20.40 -11.86
N GLU A 63 -7.38 20.42 -13.16
CA GLU A 63 -7.47 19.32 -14.12
C GLU A 63 -6.52 18.13 -13.79
N PRO A 64 -6.76 16.93 -14.37
CA PRO A 64 -5.94 15.74 -14.17
C PRO A 64 -4.44 16.00 -14.35
N GLY A 65 -3.72 16.03 -13.23
CA GLY A 65 -2.26 16.17 -13.18
C GLY A 65 -1.72 17.55 -12.79
N GLU A 66 -2.54 18.58 -12.52
CA GLU A 66 -2.02 19.92 -12.21
C GLU A 66 -1.55 20.13 -10.76
N HIS A 67 -2.11 19.42 -9.77
CA HIS A 67 -1.73 19.60 -8.37
C HIS A 67 -0.48 18.80 -7.97
N THR A 68 0.49 19.47 -7.32
CA THR A 68 1.48 18.79 -6.46
C THR A 68 0.80 18.55 -5.11
N PRO A 69 0.90 17.35 -4.52
CA PRO A 69 0.62 17.20 -3.11
C PRO A 69 1.55 18.10 -2.29
N ASP A 70 1.04 18.66 -1.19
CA ASP A 70 1.87 19.38 -0.22
C ASP A 70 2.76 18.38 0.57
N PRO A 71 3.99 18.74 0.94
CA PRO A 71 4.83 17.92 1.81
C PRO A 71 4.26 17.92 3.23
N LEU A 72 3.82 16.76 3.70
CA LEU A 72 3.40 16.55 5.08
C LEU A 72 4.61 16.19 5.94
N THR A 73 4.68 16.74 7.15
CA THR A 73 5.76 16.47 8.11
C THR A 73 5.61 15.07 8.71
N LEU A 74 6.69 14.29 8.71
CA LEU A 74 6.77 13.03 9.44
C LEU A 74 7.32 13.26 10.86
N PRO A 75 6.92 12.45 11.87
CA PRO A 75 7.59 12.46 13.17
C PRO A 75 8.91 11.64 13.17
N PHE A 76 9.16 10.86 12.11
CA PHE A 76 10.39 10.09 11.88
C PHE A 76 10.79 10.13 10.39
N PRO A 77 12.08 10.01 10.02
CA PRO A 77 12.48 10.06 8.61
C PRO A 77 12.06 8.81 7.84
N LEU A 78 11.39 8.99 6.70
CA LEU A 78 11.18 7.94 5.71
C LEU A 78 12.48 7.66 4.95
N PHE A 79 12.69 6.39 4.59
CA PHE A 79 13.74 5.93 3.67
C PHE A 79 15.13 6.57 3.91
N GLY A 80 15.54 6.58 5.18
CA GLY A 80 16.90 6.92 5.62
C GLY A 80 17.11 8.35 6.13
N SER A 81 16.41 9.36 5.61
CA SER A 81 16.69 10.76 6.01
C SER A 81 15.60 11.80 5.84
N ARG A 82 14.55 11.58 5.04
CA ARG A 82 13.56 12.65 4.76
C ARG A 82 12.49 12.73 5.83
N MET A 83 12.37 13.88 6.47
CA MET A 83 11.32 14.21 7.48
C MET A 83 9.98 14.65 6.86
N PHE A 84 9.75 14.36 5.57
CA PHE A 84 8.52 14.70 4.86
C PHE A 84 8.10 13.61 3.88
N PHE A 85 6.80 13.54 3.63
CA PHE A 85 6.16 12.65 2.67
C PHE A 85 5.07 13.38 1.88
N PHE A 86 4.65 12.78 0.78
CA PHE A 86 3.57 13.26 -0.06
C PHE A 86 2.47 12.20 -0.10
N VAL A 87 1.21 12.64 -0.05
CA VAL A 87 0.02 11.79 -0.17
C VAL A 87 -0.69 12.15 -1.47
N ASN A 88 -0.76 11.21 -2.39
CA ASN A 88 -1.48 11.34 -3.66
C ASN A 88 -2.93 10.85 -3.47
N PRO A 89 -3.96 11.57 -3.93
CA PRO A 89 -5.35 11.06 -3.95
C PRO A 89 -5.44 9.70 -4.62
N ASN A 90 -4.65 9.48 -5.69
CA ASN A 90 -4.51 8.23 -6.44
C ASN A 90 -3.79 7.11 -5.68
N GLY A 91 -3.92 7.05 -4.35
CA GLY A 91 -3.55 5.88 -3.54
C GLY A 91 -2.06 5.60 -3.32
N THR A 92 -1.19 6.61 -3.43
CA THR A 92 0.27 6.47 -3.19
C THR A 92 0.82 7.40 -2.11
N VAL A 93 1.78 6.90 -1.32
CA VAL A 93 2.66 7.68 -0.43
C VAL A 93 4.08 7.66 -0.98
N THR A 94 4.70 8.84 -1.10
CA THR A 94 6.03 8.99 -1.73
C THR A 94 6.91 9.99 -0.98
N ILE A 95 8.22 10.00 -1.27
CA ILE A 95 9.18 10.96 -0.67
C ILE A 95 9.47 12.21 -1.53
N ALA A 96 8.88 12.28 -2.72
CA ALA A 96 8.90 13.41 -3.65
C ALA A 96 7.55 13.50 -4.39
N PRO A 97 7.17 14.64 -4.99
CA PRO A 97 5.86 14.79 -5.62
C PRO A 97 5.65 13.77 -6.74
N PHE A 98 4.57 12.99 -6.60
CA PHE A 98 4.15 11.96 -7.54
C PHE A 98 2.70 12.27 -7.96
N ARG A 99 2.44 12.29 -9.27
CA ARG A 99 1.18 12.80 -9.85
C ARG A 99 0.45 11.81 -10.75
N SER A 100 1.00 10.61 -10.99
CA SER A 100 0.36 9.65 -11.90
C SER A 100 -0.88 9.01 -11.28
N TYR A 101 -1.92 8.84 -12.09
CA TYR A 101 -3.20 8.22 -11.77
C TYR A 101 -3.30 6.81 -12.36
N THR A 102 -2.90 6.63 -13.62
CA THR A 102 -2.76 5.31 -14.26
C THR A 102 -1.55 4.55 -13.70
N PRO A 103 -1.72 3.32 -13.19
CA PRO A 103 -0.62 2.53 -12.64
C PRO A 103 0.39 2.01 -13.69
N GLU A 104 1.66 1.96 -13.30
CA GLU A 104 2.77 1.31 -14.03
C GLU A 104 3.43 0.25 -13.14
N PRO A 105 3.98 -0.85 -13.69
CA PRO A 105 4.64 -1.89 -12.88
C PRO A 105 5.85 -1.36 -12.08
N PHE A 106 6.07 -1.93 -10.89
CA PHE A 106 7.31 -1.69 -10.14
C PHE A 106 8.50 -2.44 -10.76
N PRO A 107 9.71 -1.85 -10.80
CA PRO A 107 10.03 -0.48 -10.38
C PRO A 107 9.55 0.57 -11.39
N VAL A 108 9.02 1.71 -10.92
CA VAL A 108 8.42 2.71 -11.83
C VAL A 108 9.52 3.47 -12.56
N SER A 109 9.65 3.21 -13.86
CA SER A 109 10.83 3.55 -14.67
C SER A 109 11.31 5.01 -14.64
N ASN A 110 10.40 5.96 -14.37
CA ASN A 110 10.67 7.39 -14.34
C ASN A 110 10.96 7.95 -12.93
N TYR A 111 10.88 7.13 -11.88
CA TYR A 111 10.92 7.59 -10.48
C TYR A 111 11.91 6.77 -9.63
N ASN A 112 13.17 7.21 -9.59
CA ASN A 112 14.22 6.65 -8.74
C ASN A 112 14.05 7.08 -7.25
N TYR A 113 12.85 6.93 -6.70
CA TYR A 113 12.55 7.18 -5.30
C TYR A 113 11.44 6.26 -4.78
N PRO A 114 11.43 5.94 -3.47
CA PRO A 114 10.42 5.05 -2.89
C PRO A 114 8.97 5.50 -3.08
N ILE A 115 8.14 4.54 -3.46
CA ILE A 115 6.68 4.64 -3.66
C ILE A 115 6.02 3.53 -2.85
N ILE A 116 5.11 3.90 -1.95
CA ILE A 116 4.25 2.97 -1.21
C ILE A 116 2.83 3.12 -1.73
N ALA A 117 2.30 2.09 -2.37
CA ALA A 117 0.99 2.08 -3.01
C ALA A 117 0.04 1.10 -2.29
N PRO A 118 -0.68 1.50 -1.23
CA PRO A 118 -1.76 0.67 -0.71
C PRO A 118 -2.77 0.31 -1.80
N TYR A 119 -3.13 1.25 -2.68
CA TYR A 119 -4.03 0.99 -3.80
C TYR A 119 -3.89 2.10 -4.87
N TRP A 120 -2.81 2.06 -5.66
CA TRP A 120 -2.61 3.05 -6.72
C TRP A 120 -3.62 2.83 -7.85
N ALA A 121 -4.47 3.83 -8.07
CA ALA A 121 -5.49 3.87 -9.13
C ALA A 121 -5.97 5.31 -9.37
N ASP A 122 -6.75 5.52 -10.43
CA ASP A 122 -7.35 6.79 -10.85
C ASP A 122 -8.55 7.18 -9.94
N VAL A 123 -8.21 7.74 -8.77
CA VAL A 123 -9.12 8.04 -7.65
C VAL A 123 -9.72 9.44 -7.79
N ASP A 124 -11.02 9.55 -7.57
CA ASP A 124 -11.72 10.84 -7.50
C ASP A 124 -12.34 11.08 -6.12
N THR A 125 -12.29 12.33 -5.67
CA THR A 125 -12.86 12.80 -4.41
C THR A 125 -13.71 14.07 -4.59
N ARG A 126 -13.94 14.51 -5.84
CA ARG A 126 -14.70 15.71 -6.18
C ARG A 126 -16.22 15.49 -6.28
N CYS A 127 -16.67 14.24 -6.25
CA CYS A 127 -18.11 13.91 -6.38
C CYS A 127 -18.90 14.19 -5.09
N GLU A 128 -20.20 14.48 -5.19
CA GLU A 128 -21.02 14.93 -4.06
C GLU A 128 -21.09 13.91 -2.90
N ASP A 129 -21.20 12.61 -3.23
CA ASP A 129 -21.18 11.51 -2.25
C ASP A 129 -19.77 10.93 -1.99
N CYS A 130 -18.70 11.55 -2.51
CA CYS A 130 -17.33 11.07 -2.32
C CYS A 130 -16.86 11.29 -0.88
N GLY A 131 -16.14 10.31 -0.33
CA GLY A 131 -15.25 10.53 0.79
C GLY A 131 -13.93 11.19 0.36
N THR A 132 -12.93 11.17 1.24
CA THR A 132 -11.67 11.91 1.03
C THR A 132 -10.49 11.24 1.77
N VAL A 133 -9.31 11.84 1.64
CA VAL A 133 -8.07 11.32 2.21
C VAL A 133 -7.77 11.98 3.56
N TYR A 134 -7.42 11.18 4.55
CA TYR A 134 -7.13 11.59 5.93
C TYR A 134 -5.74 11.13 6.35
N VAL A 135 -5.08 11.92 7.19
CA VAL A 135 -3.81 11.57 7.82
C VAL A 135 -3.92 11.69 9.34
N GLY A 136 -3.60 10.60 10.02
CA GLY A 136 -3.56 10.49 11.49
C GLY A 136 -2.19 10.07 11.99
N TYR A 137 -1.83 10.56 13.18
CA TYR A 137 -0.55 10.30 13.83
C TYR A 137 -0.79 9.66 15.21
N PRO A 138 -0.90 8.32 15.33
CA PRO A 138 -1.23 7.65 16.58
C PRO A 138 -0.17 7.81 17.69
N ASN A 139 1.08 8.09 17.32
CA ASN A 139 2.24 8.34 18.19
C ASN A 139 3.41 8.84 17.32
N GLU A 140 4.55 9.19 17.94
CA GLU A 140 5.74 9.70 17.26
C GLU A 140 6.47 8.68 16.35
N LYS A 141 6.04 7.41 16.35
CA LYS A 141 6.58 6.33 15.51
C LYS A 141 5.60 5.79 14.47
N THR A 142 4.38 6.33 14.39
CA THR A 142 3.31 5.77 13.54
C THR A 142 2.61 6.86 12.72
N ILE A 143 2.32 6.56 11.46
CA ILE A 143 1.43 7.34 10.61
C ILE A 143 0.38 6.42 10.01
N VAL A 144 -0.85 6.90 9.91
CA VAL A 144 -1.94 6.26 9.17
C VAL A 144 -2.39 7.22 8.07
N VAL A 145 -2.40 6.77 6.82
CA VAL A 145 -3.07 7.46 5.72
C VAL A 145 -4.29 6.64 5.32
N THR A 146 -5.46 7.26 5.29
CA THR A 146 -6.76 6.64 5.01
C THR A 146 -7.36 7.27 3.77
N TRP A 147 -7.69 6.48 2.77
CA TRP A 147 -8.61 6.85 1.71
C TRP A 147 -9.97 6.29 2.13
N ASP A 148 -10.85 7.15 2.64
CA ASP A 148 -12.17 6.74 3.11
C ASP A 148 -13.21 7.00 2.02
N GLN A 149 -13.97 5.98 1.62
CA GLN A 149 -15.08 6.07 0.68
C GLN A 149 -14.76 6.86 -0.61
N VAL A 150 -13.56 6.68 -1.17
CA VAL A 150 -13.11 7.42 -2.37
C VAL A 150 -13.70 6.82 -3.65
N GLY A 151 -14.17 7.68 -4.55
CA GLY A 151 -14.73 7.31 -5.85
C GLY A 151 -13.66 7.08 -6.92
N TYR A 152 -14.10 6.82 -8.15
CA TYR A 152 -13.22 6.71 -9.32
C TYR A 152 -13.49 7.85 -10.31
N TYR A 153 -12.46 8.21 -11.07
CA TYR A 153 -12.59 9.22 -12.12
C TYR A 153 -13.56 8.75 -13.22
N ASN A 154 -14.42 9.59 -13.80
CA ASN A 154 -14.63 11.01 -13.53
C ASN A 154 -15.85 11.24 -12.60
N GLN A 155 -15.59 11.50 -11.31
CA GLN A 155 -16.60 11.86 -10.30
C GLN A 155 -17.68 10.81 -10.02
N HIS A 156 -17.37 9.51 -10.10
CA HIS A 156 -18.35 8.45 -9.83
C HIS A 156 -18.39 8.05 -8.34
N SER A 157 -19.58 8.14 -7.73
CA SER A 157 -19.87 7.69 -6.36
C SER A 157 -20.48 6.28 -6.27
N ASP A 158 -20.93 5.68 -7.38
CA ASP A 158 -21.74 4.46 -7.37
C ASP A 158 -21.00 3.22 -6.80
N LYS A 159 -19.66 3.28 -6.80
CA LYS A 159 -18.75 2.36 -6.12
C LYS A 159 -17.66 3.20 -5.48
N THR A 160 -17.37 2.96 -4.21
CA THR A 160 -16.26 3.60 -3.50
C THR A 160 -15.31 2.57 -2.89
N ASN A 161 -14.04 2.94 -2.75
CA ASN A 161 -13.00 2.13 -2.12
C ASN A 161 -12.66 2.74 -0.75
N THR A 162 -12.34 1.89 0.23
CA THR A 162 -11.95 2.31 1.58
C THR A 162 -10.75 1.50 2.06
N PHE A 163 -9.61 2.15 2.19
CA PHE A 163 -8.33 1.51 2.51
C PHE A 163 -7.37 2.42 3.28
N GLN A 164 -6.40 1.80 3.96
CA GLN A 164 -5.36 2.46 4.73
C GLN A 164 -3.97 1.92 4.39
N VAL A 165 -2.96 2.78 4.54
CA VAL A 165 -1.59 2.35 4.87
C VAL A 165 -1.22 2.83 6.26
N VAL A 166 -0.59 1.96 7.04
CA VAL A 166 0.01 2.27 8.33
C VAL A 166 1.51 2.08 8.23
N LEU A 167 2.26 3.14 8.53
CA LEU A 167 3.72 3.19 8.45
C LEU A 167 4.29 3.31 9.87
N ARG A 168 5.14 2.36 10.28
CA ARG A 168 5.71 2.30 11.63
C ARG A 168 7.23 2.27 11.62
N ASP A 169 7.84 3.17 12.39
CA ASP A 169 9.30 3.24 12.54
C ASP A 169 9.85 2.17 13.51
N ARG A 170 10.69 1.26 12.99
CA ARG A 170 11.39 0.23 13.79
C ARG A 170 12.90 0.45 13.89
N ARG A 171 13.42 1.64 13.54
CA ARG A 171 14.88 1.94 13.54
C ARG A 171 15.54 1.80 14.92
N GLN A 172 14.79 1.92 16.01
CA GLN A 172 15.29 1.73 17.38
C GLN A 172 15.25 0.26 17.83
N ASP A 173 14.44 -0.58 17.19
CA ASP A 173 14.13 -1.95 17.64
C ASP A 173 15.13 -2.97 17.06
N PHE A 174 15.79 -2.63 15.94
CA PHE A 174 16.72 -3.51 15.23
C PHE A 174 17.97 -2.74 14.77
N LYS A 175 19.15 -3.36 14.81
CA LYS A 175 20.35 -2.81 14.15
C LYS A 175 20.14 -2.85 12.63
N GLY A 176 20.22 -1.69 11.98
CA GLY A 176 19.74 -1.56 10.59
C GLY A 176 18.22 -1.73 10.51
N GLY A 177 17.47 -1.17 11.47
CA GLY A 177 16.01 -1.21 11.49
C GLY A 177 15.39 -0.29 10.44
N TYR A 178 14.18 -0.63 10.00
CA TYR A 178 13.48 -0.01 8.87
C TYR A 178 11.97 0.06 9.13
N LEU A 179 11.25 0.59 8.16
CA LEU A 179 9.79 0.77 8.19
C LEU A 179 9.07 -0.58 8.16
N ASP A 180 8.05 -0.74 9.01
CA ASP A 180 6.97 -1.69 8.73
C ASP A 180 5.85 -0.97 7.96
N ILE A 181 5.43 -1.57 6.84
CA ILE A 181 4.32 -1.12 5.99
C ILE A 181 3.17 -2.11 6.20
N GLU A 182 2.00 -1.60 6.59
CA GLU A 182 0.80 -2.42 6.77
C GLU A 182 -0.38 -1.82 5.97
N PHE A 183 -0.87 -2.55 4.98
CA PHE A 183 -2.07 -2.21 4.22
C PHE A 183 -3.31 -2.82 4.88
N ARG A 184 -4.39 -2.04 4.94
CA ARG A 184 -5.67 -2.42 5.57
C ARG A 184 -6.82 -2.07 4.62
N TYR A 185 -7.45 -3.09 4.04
CA TYR A 185 -8.54 -2.94 3.06
C TYR A 185 -9.90 -3.20 3.71
N ALA A 186 -10.68 -2.16 3.96
CA ALA A 186 -12.04 -2.33 4.47
C ALA A 186 -12.98 -2.79 3.37
N GLY A 187 -12.94 -2.13 2.21
CA GLY A 187 -13.78 -2.45 1.05
C GLY A 187 -13.15 -1.98 -0.25
N LEU A 188 -13.22 -2.82 -1.27
CA LEU A 188 -12.76 -2.55 -2.63
C LEU A 188 -13.87 -2.97 -3.59
N ASN A 189 -14.41 -2.01 -4.34
CA ASN A 189 -15.57 -2.19 -5.23
C ASN A 189 -15.28 -1.74 -6.68
N TRP A 190 -14.22 -0.97 -6.91
CA TRP A 190 -13.77 -0.50 -8.24
C TRP A 190 -12.25 -0.66 -8.39
N THR A 191 -11.75 -0.82 -9.62
CA THR A 191 -10.31 -0.96 -9.94
C THR A 191 -9.72 0.12 -10.84
N THR A 192 -10.54 0.81 -11.63
CA THR A 192 -10.07 1.64 -12.75
C THR A 192 -10.98 2.84 -13.00
N GLY A 193 -10.41 4.04 -13.06
CA GLY A 193 -11.11 5.25 -13.51
C GLY A 193 -11.16 5.37 -15.04
N ASP A 194 -12.05 6.23 -15.54
CA ASP A 194 -12.32 6.38 -16.98
C ASP A 194 -11.08 6.84 -17.77
N ALA A 195 -10.20 7.67 -17.19
CA ALA A 195 -8.98 8.14 -17.87
C ALA A 195 -7.89 7.06 -17.94
N SER A 196 -7.91 6.07 -17.04
CA SER A 196 -7.15 4.83 -17.15
C SER A 196 -7.83 3.78 -18.07
N GLY A 197 -8.83 4.17 -18.86
CA GLY A 197 -9.56 3.29 -19.78
C GLY A 197 -10.61 2.39 -19.12
N GLY A 198 -11.02 2.73 -17.90
CA GLY A 198 -12.09 2.06 -17.19
C GLY A 198 -13.49 2.33 -17.77
N SER A 199 -14.46 1.55 -17.31
CA SER A 199 -15.88 1.81 -17.48
C SER A 199 -16.63 1.22 -16.30
N ASN A 200 -17.54 2.00 -15.70
CA ASN A 200 -18.25 1.62 -14.47
C ASN A 200 -17.29 1.17 -13.33
N GLY A 201 -16.08 1.73 -13.30
CA GLY A 201 -15.05 1.43 -12.29
C GLY A 201 -14.19 0.19 -12.57
N LEU A 202 -14.33 -0.46 -13.74
CA LEU A 202 -13.64 -1.72 -14.07
C LEU A 202 -13.03 -1.68 -15.48
N GLY A 203 -12.09 -2.59 -15.77
CA GLY A 203 -11.43 -2.67 -17.09
C GLY A 203 -10.15 -1.82 -17.17
N GLY A 204 -9.85 -1.27 -18.34
CA GLY A 204 -8.68 -0.40 -18.57
C GLY A 204 -7.35 -0.97 -18.06
N THR A 205 -6.55 -0.12 -17.41
CA THR A 205 -5.38 -0.49 -16.60
C THR A 205 -5.78 -0.58 -15.12
N PRO A 206 -6.01 -1.77 -14.54
CA PRO A 206 -6.49 -1.88 -13.16
C PRO A 206 -5.41 -1.52 -12.13
N ALA A 207 -5.88 -1.16 -10.93
CA ALA A 207 -5.08 -0.77 -9.78
C ALA A 207 -3.86 -1.67 -9.46
N LEU A 208 -2.85 -1.05 -8.85
CA LEU A 208 -1.65 -1.69 -8.30
C LEU A 208 -1.58 -1.50 -6.79
N ALA A 209 -1.42 -2.59 -6.04
CA ALA A 209 -1.08 -2.55 -4.61
C ALA A 209 0.33 -3.12 -4.38
N GLY A 210 1.13 -2.49 -3.51
CA GLY A 210 2.50 -2.87 -3.25
C GLY A 210 3.39 -1.72 -2.78
N PHE A 211 4.71 -1.90 -2.90
CA PHE A 211 5.69 -0.83 -2.72
C PHE A 211 6.95 -1.09 -3.56
N ASP A 212 7.68 -0.02 -3.80
CA ASP A 212 9.05 0.00 -4.29
C ASP A 212 9.87 0.89 -3.36
N ALA A 213 10.99 0.39 -2.83
CA ALA A 213 11.89 1.18 -1.97
C ALA A 213 12.78 2.16 -2.75
N GLY A 214 12.82 2.09 -4.08
CA GLY A 214 13.70 2.88 -4.94
C GLY A 214 15.18 2.47 -4.88
N ASP A 215 15.48 1.30 -4.29
CA ASP A 215 16.84 0.75 -4.16
C ASP A 215 17.13 -0.41 -5.15
N GLY A 216 16.14 -0.79 -5.97
CA GLY A 216 16.24 -1.89 -6.95
C GLY A 216 16.24 -3.29 -6.34
N ILE A 217 16.04 -3.44 -5.03
CA ILE A 217 16.07 -4.72 -4.31
C ILE A 217 14.77 -4.95 -3.52
N ASN A 218 14.30 -3.94 -2.79
CA ASN A 218 13.15 -4.03 -1.89
C ASN A 218 11.87 -3.52 -2.58
N LEU A 219 11.31 -4.35 -3.48
CA LEU A 219 9.98 -4.12 -4.07
C LEU A 219 9.05 -5.30 -3.77
N TRP A 220 7.75 -5.02 -3.70
CA TRP A 220 6.70 -6.04 -3.58
C TRP A 220 5.42 -5.62 -4.30
N VAL A 221 4.75 -6.58 -4.96
CA VAL A 221 3.44 -6.40 -5.60
C VAL A 221 2.43 -7.35 -4.94
N LEU A 222 1.27 -6.84 -4.56
CA LEU A 222 0.21 -7.64 -3.95
C LEU A 222 -0.60 -8.43 -5.00
N PRO A 223 -1.14 -9.61 -4.63
CA PRO A 223 -1.88 -10.46 -5.55
C PRO A 223 -3.04 -9.76 -6.25
N GLY A 224 -3.21 -10.05 -7.54
CA GLY A 224 -4.32 -9.52 -8.34
C GLY A 224 -4.13 -8.11 -8.91
N SER A 225 -3.06 -7.39 -8.55
CA SER A 225 -2.68 -6.11 -9.17
C SER A 225 -2.67 -6.20 -10.71
N PHE A 226 -3.08 -5.12 -11.40
CA PHE A 226 -3.36 -5.08 -12.83
C PHE A 226 -4.47 -6.04 -13.31
N SER A 227 -5.34 -6.51 -12.42
CA SER A 227 -6.54 -7.29 -12.77
C SER A 227 -7.72 -6.97 -11.84
N SER A 228 -8.93 -7.41 -12.22
CA SER A 228 -10.11 -7.38 -11.33
C SER A 228 -9.92 -8.17 -10.03
N SER A 229 -8.95 -9.09 -9.96
CA SER A 229 -8.66 -9.88 -8.76
C SER A 229 -8.13 -9.06 -7.59
N ILE A 230 -7.63 -7.84 -7.80
CA ILE A 230 -7.16 -6.96 -6.71
C ILE A 230 -8.29 -6.60 -5.72
N LEU A 231 -9.56 -6.63 -6.16
CA LEU A 231 -10.71 -6.43 -5.27
C LEU A 231 -10.74 -7.47 -4.13
N ASN A 232 -10.18 -8.66 -4.34
CA ASN A 232 -10.13 -9.74 -3.35
C ASN A 232 -9.11 -9.51 -2.21
N LEU A 233 -8.32 -8.42 -2.23
CA LEU A 233 -7.39 -8.09 -1.14
C LEU A 233 -8.09 -7.87 0.21
N VAL A 234 -9.40 -7.54 0.21
CA VAL A 234 -10.25 -7.47 1.42
C VAL A 234 -10.46 -8.83 2.11
N ASN A 235 -10.32 -9.94 1.36
CA ASN A 235 -10.53 -11.29 1.87
C ASN A 235 -9.21 -12.02 2.19
N GLY A 236 -8.10 -11.57 1.59
CA GLY A 236 -6.77 -12.16 1.79
C GLY A 236 -5.97 -11.51 2.94
N SER A 237 -4.85 -12.14 3.27
CA SER A 237 -3.86 -11.66 4.24
C SER A 237 -2.53 -12.39 4.00
N ASN A 238 -1.42 -11.84 4.49
CA ASN A 238 -0.12 -12.52 4.55
C ASN A 238 0.38 -12.75 6.00
N LEU A 239 -0.47 -12.53 7.01
CA LEU A 239 -0.14 -12.75 8.41
C LEU A 239 -0.12 -14.26 8.76
N ILE A 240 0.68 -14.62 9.77
CA ILE A 240 0.75 -16.00 10.30
C ILE A 240 -0.60 -16.42 10.90
N ASP A 241 -1.22 -15.51 11.66
CA ASP A 241 -2.62 -15.59 12.08
C ASP A 241 -3.43 -14.67 11.14
N PRO A 242 -4.14 -15.20 10.11
CA PRO A 242 -4.67 -14.37 9.03
C PRO A 242 -5.82 -13.48 9.50
N VAL A 243 -5.72 -12.17 9.20
CA VAL A 243 -6.82 -11.21 9.39
C VAL A 243 -7.21 -10.67 8.01
N PRO A 244 -8.37 -11.06 7.46
CA PRO A 244 -8.82 -10.62 6.13
C PRO A 244 -8.76 -9.09 5.97
N GLY A 245 -8.12 -8.66 4.89
CA GLY A 245 -7.89 -7.25 4.58
C GLY A 245 -6.60 -6.68 5.14
N ILE A 246 -5.85 -7.38 6.02
CA ILE A 246 -4.56 -6.92 6.55
C ILE A 246 -3.39 -7.60 5.83
N TRP A 247 -2.50 -6.79 5.27
CA TRP A 247 -1.26 -7.23 4.63
C TRP A 247 -0.09 -6.45 5.22
N SER A 248 0.90 -7.13 5.81
CA SER A 248 2.00 -6.50 6.56
C SER A 248 3.37 -6.91 6.01
N TYR A 249 4.25 -5.92 5.86
CA TYR A 249 5.58 -6.07 5.27
C TYR A 249 6.62 -5.33 6.11
N SER A 250 7.59 -6.06 6.64
CA SER A 250 8.78 -5.50 7.26
C SER A 250 9.86 -5.31 6.20
N MET A 251 10.03 -4.10 5.67
CA MET A 251 11.28 -3.78 4.97
C MET A 251 12.43 -3.88 5.98
N ARG A 252 13.53 -4.52 5.61
CA ARG A 252 14.77 -4.63 6.40
C ARG A 252 15.92 -4.74 5.41
N GLN A 253 17.01 -4.01 5.60
CA GLN A 253 18.23 -4.35 4.88
C GLN A 253 18.73 -5.72 5.37
N THR A 254 19.09 -6.59 4.43
CA THR A 254 20.10 -7.60 4.72
C THR A 254 21.38 -6.87 5.14
N PRO A 255 22.03 -7.23 6.26
CA PRO A 255 23.30 -6.63 6.63
C PRO A 255 24.27 -6.77 5.46
N GLN A 256 24.72 -5.64 4.91
CA GLN A 256 25.77 -5.65 3.91
C GLN A 256 27.03 -6.20 4.58
N VAL A 257 27.34 -7.47 4.30
CA VAL A 257 28.62 -8.07 4.67
C VAL A 257 29.64 -7.40 3.77
N VAL A 258 30.18 -6.28 4.26
CA VAL A 258 31.36 -5.64 3.67
C VAL A 258 32.45 -6.71 3.68
N PRO A 259 32.94 -7.17 2.52
CA PRO A 259 34.14 -8.00 2.50
C PRO A 259 35.28 -7.10 2.98
N GLU A 260 35.84 -7.42 4.14
CA GLU A 260 37.02 -6.71 4.68
C GLU A 260 38.06 -6.57 3.55
N PRO A 261 38.54 -5.36 3.25
CA PRO A 261 39.48 -5.16 2.16
C PRO A 261 40.73 -6.00 2.44
N PHE A 262 41.06 -6.93 1.53
CA PHE A 262 42.11 -7.93 1.74
C PHE A 262 43.39 -7.29 2.27
N THR A 263 43.65 -7.46 3.57
CA THR A 263 44.87 -6.97 4.23
C THR A 263 46.06 -7.78 3.75
N ILE A 264 46.59 -7.40 2.59
CA ILE A 264 47.87 -7.90 2.06
C ILE A 264 48.95 -7.40 3.02
N PHE A 265 49.26 -8.21 4.03
CA PHE A 265 50.42 -8.01 4.88
C PHE A 265 51.69 -8.10 4.03
N GLY A 266 52.23 -6.95 3.66
CA GLY A 266 53.52 -6.84 3.00
C GLY A 266 54.63 -7.24 3.97
N VAL A 267 54.95 -8.53 4.03
CA VAL A 267 56.07 -9.07 4.83
C VAL A 267 57.39 -8.70 4.15
N SER A 268 57.83 -7.47 4.37
CA SER A 268 59.12 -6.94 3.91
C SER A 268 60.06 -6.69 5.09
N THR A 269 60.74 -7.76 5.51
CA THR A 269 61.91 -7.71 6.40
C THR A 269 63.08 -8.43 5.73
N ALA A 270 64.25 -7.79 5.70
CA ALA A 270 65.30 -8.10 4.74
C ALA A 270 66.62 -8.55 5.38
N LEU A 271 67.57 -8.89 4.49
CA LEU A 271 69.01 -9.13 4.71
C LEU A 271 69.43 -10.50 5.26
N GLY A 272 70.07 -11.27 4.37
CA GLY A 272 70.86 -12.46 4.67
C GLY A 272 71.78 -12.76 3.48
N PHE A 273 73.02 -12.24 3.49
CA PHE A 273 74.01 -12.47 2.43
C PHE A 273 74.65 -13.87 2.57
N GLY A 274 74.82 -14.61 1.46
CA GLY A 274 75.75 -15.77 1.46
C GLY A 274 75.58 -16.80 0.33
N SER A 275 76.64 -16.95 -0.47
CA SER A 275 77.06 -18.20 -1.12
C SER A 275 76.11 -19.01 -2.03
N PHE A 276 76.21 -18.73 -3.33
CA PHE A 276 76.44 -19.71 -4.40
C PHE A 276 76.27 -21.23 -4.09
N PHE A 277 75.48 -21.95 -4.92
CA PHE A 277 76.00 -23.11 -5.66
C PHE A 277 75.24 -23.38 -6.98
N LYS A 278 75.76 -24.29 -7.80
CA LYS A 278 75.60 -24.34 -9.27
C LYS A 278 74.24 -24.83 -9.80
N ARG A 279 73.72 -24.09 -10.79
CA ARG A 279 73.25 -24.55 -12.12
C ARG A 279 73.49 -26.04 -12.44
N THR A 280 72.46 -26.76 -12.89
CA THR A 280 72.38 -27.43 -14.22
C THR A 280 71.01 -28.08 -14.45
N VAL A 281 70.37 -27.77 -15.59
CA VAL A 281 69.27 -28.57 -16.15
C VAL A 281 69.88 -29.71 -16.96
N SER A 282 69.64 -30.96 -16.57
CA SER A 282 70.09 -32.14 -17.32
C SER A 282 68.98 -32.67 -18.23
N LYS A 283 69.34 -33.11 -19.45
CA LYS A 283 68.41 -33.70 -20.41
C LYS A 283 68.44 -35.22 -20.34
N LYS A 284 67.24 -35.83 -20.40
CA LYS A 284 66.90 -37.04 -21.18
C LYS A 284 67.78 -38.30 -21.02
N GLN A 285 67.19 -39.39 -20.53
CA GLN A 285 67.42 -40.77 -21.03
C GLN A 285 66.21 -41.64 -20.66
N GLU A 286 65.65 -42.36 -21.64
CA GLU A 286 64.79 -43.52 -21.40
C GLU A 286 65.61 -44.79 -21.64
N LYS A 287 65.56 -45.77 -20.73
CA LYS A 287 65.27 -47.19 -21.06
C LYS A 287 65.38 -48.15 -19.87
N LYS A 288 64.36 -49.02 -19.80
CA LYS A 288 64.40 -50.45 -19.42
C LYS A 288 65.24 -50.88 -18.19
N SER A 289 64.53 -51.39 -17.19
CA SER A 289 64.88 -52.68 -16.58
C SER A 289 63.91 -53.78 -17.04
N LYS A 290 64.24 -55.04 -16.73
CA LYS A 290 63.46 -56.28 -16.94
C LYS A 290 63.90 -57.28 -15.84
N ILE A 291 63.36 -58.51 -15.81
CA ILE A 291 63.65 -59.60 -14.83
C ILE A 291 62.86 -59.44 -13.50
N SER A 292 62.23 -60.46 -12.89
CA SER A 292 61.67 -61.75 -13.36
C SER A 292 60.69 -62.33 -12.31
N THR A 293 59.99 -63.43 -12.63
CA THR A 293 59.27 -64.29 -11.65
C THR A 293 60.26 -65.10 -10.77
N PRO A 294 59.81 -65.66 -9.63
CA PRO A 294 59.06 -66.94 -9.56
C PRO A 294 57.67 -66.78 -8.88
N VAL A 295 56.83 -67.80 -8.70
CA VAL A 295 56.89 -69.25 -9.01
C VAL A 295 55.81 -69.58 -10.04
#